data_AF-A0A090QQD3-F1
#
_entry.id   AF-A0A090QQD3-F1
#
_cell.length_a   1.000
_cell.length_b   1.000
_cell.length_c   1.000
_cell.angle_alpha   90.00
_cell.angle_beta   90.00
_cell.angle_gamma   90.00
#
_symmetry.space_group_name_H-M   'P 1'
#
loop_
_entity.id
_entity.type
_entity.pdbx_description
1 polymer ?
#
loop_
_entity_poly.entity_id
_entity_poly.type
_entity_poly.pdbx_seq_one_letter_code
_entity_poly.pdbx_strand_id
1 'polypeptide(L)'
;MPHVDMAVPVTRGEAVLQSASSLAAGMLVGVDPNEFEPVRYYVNRGELDTLTPGSYRVLLGQGLANQLGVAVGDKVRLMVTSASQYTPLGRIPSQRNFEVAGFYNTGSDVDNLLMLTNIEDAGRLLRLKKGQITGWRLFVDDPFVVSELAKQPLPDNMVWSDWREQRGELFQAVKMEKNMMG
;
A
#
# COMPACT_ATOMS: atom_id res chain seq x y z
N MET A 1 -10.29 -3.25 20.64
CA MET A 1 -10.25 -4.63 20.10
C MET A 1 -9.14 -5.36 20.85
N PRO A 2 -9.35 -6.58 21.36
CA PRO A 2 -8.26 -7.40 21.92
C PRO A 2 -7.14 -7.58 20.87
N HIS A 3 -5.90 -7.81 21.30
CA HIS A 3 -4.75 -8.10 20.41
C HIS A 3 -4.32 -6.98 19.44
N VAL A 4 -4.99 -5.82 19.44
CA VAL A 4 -4.63 -4.67 18.60
C VAL A 4 -3.76 -3.73 19.43
N ASP A 5 -2.47 -3.66 19.10
CA ASP A 5 -1.50 -2.80 19.77
C ASP A 5 -1.62 -1.34 19.29
N MET A 6 -1.94 -1.17 18.01
CA MET A 6 -1.94 0.15 17.36
C MET A 6 -2.84 0.18 16.14
N ALA A 7 -3.40 1.36 15.85
CA ALA A 7 -4.14 1.65 14.64
C ALA A 7 -3.62 2.94 14.02
N VAL A 8 -3.29 2.90 12.73
CA VAL A 8 -2.83 4.08 11.96
C VAL A 8 -3.72 4.29 10.73
N PRO A 9 -3.95 5.53 10.28
CA PRO A 9 -4.74 5.78 9.08
C PRO A 9 -3.99 5.27 7.84
N VAL A 10 -4.72 4.76 6.85
CA VAL A 10 -4.14 4.30 5.59
C VAL A 10 -5.07 4.54 4.40
N THR A 11 -4.47 4.88 3.26
CA THR A 11 -5.16 4.95 1.97
C THR A 11 -4.59 3.90 1.03
N ARG A 12 -5.37 2.88 0.65
CA ARG A 12 -4.89 1.77 -0.19
C ARG A 12 -5.69 1.65 -1.48
N GLY A 13 -5.02 1.25 -2.55
CA GLY A 13 -5.68 0.92 -3.81
C GLY A 13 -4.76 0.18 -4.76
N GLU A 14 -5.35 -0.49 -5.75
CA GLU A 14 -4.58 -1.09 -6.84
C GLU A 14 -4.19 -0.01 -7.84
N ALA A 15 -2.95 -0.06 -8.30
CA ALA A 15 -2.41 0.90 -9.25
C ALA A 15 -1.52 0.22 -10.29
N VAL A 16 -1.54 0.77 -11.50
CA VAL A 16 -0.56 0.47 -12.54
C VAL A 16 0.50 1.57 -12.52
N LEU A 17 1.77 1.17 -12.45
CA LEU A 17 2.93 2.02 -12.65
C LEU A 17 3.37 1.94 -14.11
N GLN A 18 3.71 3.09 -14.67
CA GLN A 18 4.31 3.20 -15.99
C GLN A 18 5.58 4.04 -15.93
N SER A 19 6.70 3.44 -16.35
CA SER A 19 7.94 4.16 -16.64
C SER A 19 8.04 4.47 -18.14
N ALA A 20 9.19 4.99 -18.58
CA ALA A 20 9.46 5.20 -19.99
C ALA A 20 9.57 3.89 -20.80
N SER A 21 9.93 2.78 -20.15
CA SER A 21 10.31 1.53 -20.80
C SER A 21 9.46 0.32 -20.40
N SER A 22 8.68 0.41 -19.32
CA SER A 22 8.02 -0.75 -18.72
C SER A 22 6.73 -0.38 -17.97
N LEU A 23 5.93 -1.42 -17.69
CA LEU A 23 4.74 -1.36 -16.87
C LEU A 23 4.88 -2.35 -15.70
N ALA A 24 4.33 -1.96 -14.56
CA ALA A 24 4.13 -2.83 -13.41
C ALA A 24 2.74 -2.59 -12.81
N ALA A 25 2.20 -3.58 -12.12
CA ALA A 25 0.99 -3.43 -11.33
C ALA A 25 1.33 -3.75 -9.88
N GLY A 26 0.66 -3.06 -8.96
CA GLY A 26 0.90 -3.26 -7.54
C GLY A 26 -0.13 -2.55 -6.69
N MET A 27 0.13 -2.55 -5.40
CA MET A 27 -0.71 -1.89 -4.42
C MET A 27 -0.09 -0.57 -3.97
N LEU A 28 -0.81 0.51 -4.24
CA LEU A 28 -0.55 1.83 -3.69
C LEU A 28 -0.94 1.85 -2.22
N VAL A 29 0.01 2.26 -1.38
CA VAL A 29 -0.18 2.45 0.06
C VAL A 29 0.20 3.90 0.39
N GLY A 30 -0.82 4.71 0.67
CA GLY A 30 -0.70 6.03 1.22
C GLY A 30 -0.53 5.98 2.74
N VAL A 31 0.57 6.51 3.23
CA VAL A 31 0.96 6.54 4.66
C VAL A 31 1.19 7.97 5.14
N ASP A 32 1.00 8.20 6.44
CA ASP A 32 1.54 9.38 7.11
C ASP A 32 2.98 9.06 7.54
N PRO A 33 4.00 9.81 7.09
CA PRO A 33 5.38 9.53 7.47
C PRO A 33 5.68 9.66 8.97
N ASN A 34 4.84 10.39 9.72
CA ASN A 34 5.00 10.56 11.16
C ASN A 34 4.39 9.42 11.99
N GLU A 35 3.57 8.58 11.36
CA GLU A 35 2.97 7.41 11.98
C GLU A 35 3.89 6.19 11.84
N PHE A 36 3.58 5.13 12.57
CA PHE A 36 4.35 3.89 12.47
C PHE A 36 4.19 3.21 11.10
N GLU A 37 5.30 3.03 10.40
CA GLU A 37 5.37 2.33 9.12
C GLU A 37 6.58 1.36 9.11
N PRO A 38 6.36 0.03 9.17
CA PRO A 38 7.43 -0.97 9.19
C PRO A 38 8.41 -0.87 8.02
N VAL A 39 7.95 -0.46 6.83
CA VAL A 39 8.81 -0.33 5.65
C VAL A 39 9.95 0.66 5.89
N ARG A 40 9.80 1.62 6.81
CA ARG A 40 10.85 2.56 7.21
C ARG A 40 12.17 1.86 7.56
N TYR A 41 12.12 0.69 8.23
CA TYR A 41 13.31 -0.04 8.65
C TYR A 41 14.05 -0.75 7.50
N TYR A 42 13.44 -0.79 6.31
CA TYR A 42 13.97 -1.47 5.13
C TYR A 42 14.34 -0.49 4.00
N VAL A 43 14.14 0.81 4.22
CA VAL A 43 14.55 1.85 3.25
C VAL A 43 16.07 1.84 3.13
N ASN A 44 16.57 1.57 1.93
CA ASN A 44 18.01 1.48 1.66
C ASN A 44 18.52 2.67 0.81
N ARG A 45 17.62 3.42 0.19
CA ARG A 45 17.89 4.64 -0.58
C ARG A 45 16.74 5.63 -0.39
N GLY A 46 17.06 6.90 -0.15
CA GLY A 46 16.06 7.94 0.13
C GLY A 46 15.53 7.85 1.56
N GLU A 47 14.45 8.58 1.84
CA GLU A 47 13.87 8.69 3.18
C GLU A 47 12.34 8.75 3.09
N LEU A 48 11.67 8.04 4.01
CA LEU A 48 10.21 8.01 4.07
C LEU A 48 9.61 9.38 4.43
N ASP A 49 10.34 10.21 5.18
CA ASP A 49 9.92 11.57 5.57
C ASP A 49 9.80 12.53 4.38
N THR A 50 10.37 12.18 3.22
CA THR A 50 10.21 12.96 1.99
C THR A 50 8.82 12.84 1.37
N LEU A 51 8.00 11.88 1.82
CA LEU A 51 6.62 11.66 1.40
C LEU A 51 5.68 12.67 2.06
N THR A 52 5.83 13.95 1.73
CA THR A 52 5.00 15.03 2.27
C THR A 52 3.75 15.27 1.42
N PRO A 53 2.65 15.81 1.99
CA PRO A 53 1.43 16.05 1.24
C PRO A 53 1.65 16.97 0.03
N GLY A 54 1.26 16.52 -1.16
CA GLY A 54 1.41 17.28 -2.41
C GLY A 54 2.79 17.18 -3.06
N SER A 55 3.73 16.43 -2.47
CA SER A 55 5.03 16.16 -3.09
C SER A 55 4.90 15.23 -4.29
N TYR A 56 3.88 14.36 -4.31
CA TYR A 56 3.72 13.29 -5.29
C TYR A 56 5.00 12.48 -5.44
N ARG A 57 5.59 12.12 -4.31
CA ARG A 57 6.74 11.23 -4.22
C ARG A 57 6.31 9.80 -3.95
N VAL A 58 7.10 8.85 -4.43
CA VAL A 58 6.84 7.42 -4.21
C VAL A 58 8.13 6.70 -3.81
N LEU A 59 8.04 5.89 -2.76
CA LEU A 59 9.02 4.86 -2.44
C LEU A 59 8.58 3.55 -3.12
N LEU A 60 9.50 2.92 -3.83
CA LEU A 60 9.25 1.65 -4.51
C LEU A 60 10.03 0.53 -3.84
N GLY A 61 9.43 -0.66 -3.77
CA GLY A 61 10.21 -1.87 -3.50
C GLY A 61 11.27 -2.07 -4.59
N GLN A 62 12.44 -2.59 -4.21
CA GLN A 62 13.56 -2.74 -5.13
C GLN A 62 13.20 -3.60 -6.36
N GLY A 63 12.31 -4.59 -6.18
CA GLY A 63 11.80 -5.42 -7.26
C GLY A 63 11.00 -4.64 -8.30
N LEU A 64 10.05 -3.80 -7.86
CA LEU A 64 9.30 -2.89 -8.74
C LEU A 64 10.21 -1.90 -9.45
N ALA A 65 11.18 -1.32 -8.73
CA ALA A 65 12.14 -0.38 -9.31
C ALA A 65 12.95 -1.02 -10.44
N ASN A 66 13.42 -2.25 -10.24
CA ASN A 66 14.17 -3.02 -11.23
C ASN A 66 13.31 -3.36 -12.45
N GLN A 67 12.06 -3.81 -12.25
CA GLN A 67 11.13 -4.10 -13.34
C GLN A 67 10.80 -2.86 -14.18
N LEU A 68 10.67 -1.71 -13.52
CA LEU A 68 10.38 -0.43 -14.17
C LEU A 68 11.62 0.21 -14.80
N GLY A 69 12.82 -0.22 -14.41
CA GLY A 69 14.10 0.33 -14.86
C GLY A 69 14.29 1.79 -14.43
N VAL A 70 13.94 2.12 -13.19
CA VAL A 70 13.96 3.50 -12.66
C VAL A 70 14.96 3.69 -11.54
N ALA A 71 15.50 4.90 -11.44
CA ALA A 71 16.36 5.39 -10.37
C ALA A 71 15.66 6.46 -9.51
N VAL A 72 16.27 6.83 -8.38
CA VAL A 72 15.81 7.96 -7.57
C VAL A 72 15.89 9.26 -8.39
N GLY A 73 14.82 10.05 -8.37
CA GLY A 73 14.64 11.26 -9.16
C GLY A 73 13.90 11.05 -10.49
N ASP A 74 13.75 9.80 -10.94
CA ASP A 74 12.95 9.51 -12.13
C ASP A 74 11.46 9.72 -11.88
N LYS A 75 10.69 9.85 -12.97
CA LYS A 75 9.23 9.95 -12.91
C LYS A 75 8.58 8.64 -13.33
N VAL A 76 7.62 8.20 -12.52
CA VAL A 76 6.70 7.11 -12.86
C VAL A 76 5.28 7.64 -12.88
N ARG A 77 4.48 7.19 -13.83
CA ARG A 77 3.05 7.49 -13.88
C ARG A 77 2.29 6.42 -13.11
N LEU A 78 1.55 6.85 -12.09
CA LEU A 78 0.59 6.01 -11.39
C LEU A 78 -0.80 6.19 -12.00
N MET A 79 -1.49 5.08 -12.24
CA MET A 79 -2.84 5.02 -12.79
C MET A 79 -3.72 4.12 -11.91
N VAL A 80 -4.92 4.59 -11.59
CA VAL A 80 -5.91 3.82 -10.81
C VAL A 80 -7.22 3.75 -11.60
N THR A 81 -7.71 2.54 -11.84
CA THR A 81 -8.91 2.29 -12.68
C THR A 81 -10.22 2.36 -11.90
N SER A 82 -10.17 2.05 -10.60
CA SER A 82 -11.33 2.16 -9.69
C SER A 82 -11.82 3.60 -9.58
N ALA A 83 -10.91 4.57 -9.65
CA ALA A 83 -11.19 6.00 -9.66
C ALA A 83 -11.10 6.54 -11.09
N SER A 84 -12.22 6.92 -11.70
CA SER A 84 -12.24 7.37 -13.10
C SER A 84 -13.25 8.47 -13.36
N GLN A 85 -13.06 9.21 -14.44
CA GLN A 85 -14.01 10.23 -14.91
C GLN A 85 -14.57 9.85 -16.27
N TYR A 86 -15.86 10.11 -16.45
CA TYR A 86 -16.51 10.04 -17.75
C TYR A 86 -16.30 11.34 -18.49
N THR A 87 -15.82 11.23 -19.73
CA THR A 87 -15.67 12.34 -20.68
C THR A 87 -16.44 11.99 -21.96
N PRO A 88 -16.70 12.96 -22.86
CA PRO A 88 -17.30 12.65 -24.17
C PRO A 88 -16.49 11.64 -25.00
N LEU A 89 -15.19 11.47 -24.70
CA LEU A 89 -14.29 10.54 -25.38
C LEU A 89 -14.19 9.16 -24.67
N GLY A 90 -14.93 8.97 -23.58
CA GLY A 90 -14.95 7.73 -22.80
C GLY A 90 -14.46 7.89 -21.36
N ARG A 91 -14.28 6.73 -20.69
CA ARG A 91 -13.84 6.64 -19.29
C ARG A 91 -12.32 6.78 -19.20
N ILE A 92 -11.85 7.81 -18.50
CA ILE A 92 -10.42 8.07 -18.28
C ILE A 92 -10.07 7.71 -16.83
N PRO A 93 -9.08 6.82 -16.60
CA PRO A 93 -8.63 6.49 -15.26
C PRO A 93 -7.95 7.69 -14.59
N SER A 94 -8.04 7.76 -13.26
CA SER A 94 -7.27 8.71 -12.48
C SER A 94 -5.79 8.39 -12.63
N GLN A 95 -4.98 9.39 -12.95
CA GLN A 95 -3.56 9.19 -13.17
C GLN A 95 -2.75 10.44 -12.82
N ARG A 96 -1.51 10.23 -12.40
CA ARG A 96 -0.56 11.32 -12.10
C ARG A 96 0.88 10.82 -12.16
N ASN A 97 1.80 11.72 -12.51
CA ASN A 97 3.23 11.46 -12.41
C ASN A 97 3.70 11.65 -10.96
N PHE A 98 4.48 10.69 -10.46
CA PHE A 98 5.16 10.71 -9.18
C PHE A 98 6.68 10.68 -9.41
N GLU A 99 7.42 11.36 -8.54
CA GLU A 99 8.89 11.29 -8.48
C GLU A 99 9.31 10.12 -7.57
N VAL A 100 10.23 9.29 -8.05
CA VAL A 100 10.81 8.20 -7.27
C VAL A 100 11.72 8.81 -6.20
N ALA A 101 11.30 8.75 -4.95
CA ALA A 101 12.02 9.35 -3.82
C ALA A 101 13.07 8.42 -3.20
N GLY A 102 12.99 7.12 -3.50
CA GLY A 102 13.81 6.13 -2.84
C GLY A 102 13.31 4.70 -3.04
N PHE A 103 14.06 3.77 -2.45
CA PHE A 103 13.81 2.34 -2.52
C PHE A 103 13.89 1.71 -1.15
N TYR A 104 13.15 0.62 -0.98
CA TYR A 104 13.27 -0.28 0.16
C TYR A 104 13.47 -1.71 -0.33
N ASN A 105 14.01 -2.56 0.54
CA ASN A 105 14.22 -3.97 0.27
C ASN A 105 13.98 -4.78 1.54
N THR A 106 12.84 -5.49 1.60
CA THR A 106 12.50 -6.40 2.70
C THR A 106 13.07 -7.79 2.49
N GLY A 107 13.56 -8.11 1.29
CA GLY A 107 13.94 -9.46 0.90
C GLY A 107 12.73 -10.38 0.73
N SER A 108 11.53 -9.80 0.61
CA SER A 108 10.27 -10.53 0.41
C SER A 108 9.56 -10.03 -0.84
N ASP A 109 8.52 -10.73 -1.23
CA ASP A 109 7.71 -10.40 -2.40
C ASP A 109 6.91 -9.09 -2.28
N VAL A 110 6.86 -8.50 -1.09
CA VAL A 110 6.41 -7.11 -0.88
C VAL A 110 7.23 -6.12 -1.74
N ASP A 111 8.50 -6.41 -2.01
CA ASP A 111 9.38 -5.59 -2.86
C ASP A 111 8.93 -5.53 -4.33
N ASN A 112 8.08 -6.48 -4.76
CA ASN A 112 7.51 -6.55 -6.10
C ASN A 112 6.06 -6.07 -6.16
N LEU A 113 5.45 -5.72 -5.03
CA LEU A 113 4.01 -5.48 -4.93
C LEU A 113 3.65 -4.09 -4.40
N LEU A 114 4.29 -3.65 -3.31
CA LEU A 114 3.87 -2.41 -2.63
C LEU A 114 4.61 -1.19 -3.18
N MET A 115 3.90 -0.07 -3.23
CA MET A 115 4.47 1.25 -3.49
C MET A 115 3.93 2.21 -2.43
N LEU A 116 4.82 2.96 -1.78
CA LEU A 116 4.46 3.84 -0.67
C LEU A 116 4.48 5.30 -1.12
N THR A 117 3.44 6.04 -0.76
CA THR A 117 3.36 7.49 -0.99
C THR A 117 2.70 8.18 0.19
N ASN A 118 2.60 9.50 0.16
CA ASN A 118 1.86 10.24 1.16
C ASN A 118 0.36 9.88 1.14
N ILE A 119 -0.25 9.72 2.30
CA ILE A 119 -1.67 9.35 2.46
C ILE A 119 -2.64 10.29 1.74
N GLU A 120 -2.36 11.60 1.72
CA GLU A 120 -3.18 12.58 0.99
C GLU A 120 -2.99 12.48 -0.52
N ASP A 121 -1.77 12.21 -0.99
CA ASP A 121 -1.49 12.07 -2.42
C ASP A 121 -2.13 10.82 -3.00
N ALA A 122 -2.09 9.71 -2.25
CA ALA A 122 -2.88 8.52 -2.56
C ALA A 122 -4.38 8.84 -2.58
N GLY A 123 -4.88 9.58 -1.60
CA GLY A 123 -6.30 9.95 -1.52
C GLY A 123 -6.76 10.77 -2.72
N ARG A 124 -5.95 11.74 -3.15
CA ARG A 124 -6.20 12.55 -4.35
C ARG A 124 -6.20 11.68 -5.62
N LEU A 125 -5.25 10.74 -5.74
CA LEU A 125 -5.21 9.83 -6.89
C LEU A 125 -6.43 8.90 -6.92
N LEU A 126 -6.88 8.43 -5.76
CA LEU A 126 -8.11 7.64 -5.60
C LEU A 126 -9.39 8.48 -5.66
N ARG A 127 -9.29 9.81 -5.84
CA ARG A 127 -10.42 10.76 -5.87
C ARG A 127 -11.27 10.76 -4.60
N LEU A 128 -10.65 10.48 -3.45
CA LEU A 128 -11.28 10.62 -2.14
C LEU A 128 -11.46 12.12 -1.80
N LYS A 129 -12.43 12.42 -0.94
CA LYS A 129 -12.58 13.78 -0.40
C LYS A 129 -11.38 14.13 0.48
N LYS A 130 -11.09 15.42 0.63
CA LYS A 130 -10.01 15.87 1.53
C LYS A 130 -10.25 15.33 2.95
N GLY A 131 -9.22 14.71 3.52
CA GLY A 131 -9.27 14.09 4.85
C GLY A 131 -9.90 12.69 4.89
N GLN A 132 -10.42 12.19 3.77
CA GLN A 132 -10.94 10.83 3.69
C GLN A 132 -9.81 9.83 3.42
N ILE A 133 -9.84 8.73 4.14
CA ILE A 133 -8.92 7.58 4.03
C ILE A 133 -9.71 6.33 3.63
N THR A 134 -9.02 5.27 3.21
CA THR A 134 -9.70 4.00 2.90
C THR A 134 -9.97 3.15 4.12
N GLY A 135 -9.20 3.35 5.19
CA GLY A 135 -9.42 2.63 6.45
C GLY A 135 -8.32 2.86 7.47
N TRP A 136 -8.38 2.06 8.53
CA TRP A 136 -7.39 2.01 9.58
C TRP A 136 -6.59 0.72 9.44
N ARG A 137 -5.25 0.83 9.38
CA ARG A 137 -4.36 -0.33 9.46
C ARG A 137 -4.18 -0.67 10.93
N LEU A 138 -4.52 -1.90 11.28
CA LEU A 138 -4.35 -2.44 12.62
C LEU A 138 -3.05 -3.24 12.69
N PHE A 139 -2.27 -3.02 13.74
CA PHE A 139 -1.13 -3.85 14.11
C PHE A 139 -1.55 -4.74 15.28
N VAL A 140 -1.26 -6.03 15.12
CA VAL A 140 -1.68 -7.07 16.07
C VAL A 140 -0.48 -7.82 16.62
N ASP A 141 -0.62 -8.31 17.85
CA ASP A 141 0.43 -9.05 18.57
C ASP A 141 0.70 -10.45 17.96
N ASP A 142 -0.33 -11.11 17.43
CA ASP A 142 -0.24 -12.39 16.72
C ASP A 142 -1.01 -12.31 15.38
N PRO A 143 -0.37 -12.54 14.22
CA PRO A 143 -1.02 -12.45 12.91
C PRO A 143 -2.16 -13.46 12.69
N PHE A 144 -2.29 -14.50 13.53
CA PHE A 144 -3.36 -15.50 13.45
C PHE A 144 -4.68 -15.05 14.12
N VAL A 145 -4.65 -14.00 14.95
CA VAL A 145 -5.85 -13.47 15.64
C VAL A 145 -6.84 -12.81 14.67
N VAL A 146 -6.43 -12.53 13.43
CA VAL A 146 -7.29 -11.95 12.37
C VAL A 146 -8.56 -12.78 12.11
N SER A 147 -8.53 -14.09 12.38
CA SER A 147 -9.73 -14.94 12.25
C SER A 147 -10.79 -14.67 13.31
N GLU A 148 -10.36 -14.28 14.52
CA GLU A 148 -11.23 -13.90 15.63
C GLU A 148 -11.68 -12.44 15.46
N LEU A 149 -10.74 -11.55 15.15
CA LEU A 149 -11.01 -10.13 14.96
C LEU A 149 -12.04 -9.88 13.85
N ALA A 150 -12.00 -10.66 12.76
CA ALA A 150 -12.96 -10.57 11.66
C ALA A 150 -14.42 -10.83 12.08
N LYS A 151 -14.67 -11.47 13.24
CA LYS A 151 -16.02 -11.75 13.76
C LYS A 151 -16.54 -10.66 14.70
N GLN A 152 -15.68 -9.73 15.11
CA GLN A 152 -16.07 -8.64 16.00
C GLN A 152 -17.00 -7.68 15.26
N PRO A 153 -18.00 -7.09 15.94
CA PRO A 153 -18.86 -6.09 15.33
C PRO A 153 -18.03 -4.88 14.91
N LEU A 154 -18.30 -4.37 13.71
CA LEU A 154 -17.67 -3.16 13.18
C LEU A 154 -18.66 -1.99 13.20
N PRO A 155 -18.17 -0.74 13.28
CA PRO A 155 -19.00 0.42 13.01
C PRO A 155 -19.68 0.35 11.65
N ASP A 156 -20.84 1.00 11.52
CA ASP A 156 -21.58 1.05 10.27
C ASP A 156 -20.70 1.54 9.11
N ASN A 157 -20.83 0.88 7.95
CA ASN A 157 -20.05 1.14 6.73
C ASN A 157 -18.55 0.84 6.80
N MET A 158 -18.09 0.11 7.83
CA MET A 158 -16.75 -0.48 7.83
C MET A 158 -16.79 -1.94 7.41
N VAL A 159 -15.75 -2.36 6.69
CA VAL A 159 -15.55 -3.75 6.27
C VAL A 159 -14.18 -4.18 6.79
N TRP A 160 -14.11 -5.37 7.37
CA TRP A 160 -12.85 -5.98 7.75
C TRP A 160 -12.13 -6.52 6.52
N SER A 161 -10.86 -6.20 6.39
CA SER A 161 -9.95 -6.78 5.39
C SER A 161 -8.62 -7.08 6.09
N ASP A 162 -8.04 -8.22 5.76
CA ASP A 162 -6.76 -8.65 6.31
C ASP A 162 -5.88 -9.33 5.26
N TRP A 163 -4.66 -9.67 5.68
CA TRP A 163 -3.62 -10.18 4.80
C TRP A 163 -3.98 -11.52 4.12
N ARG A 164 -4.97 -12.27 4.63
CA ARG A 164 -5.43 -13.53 4.02
C ARG A 164 -6.10 -13.31 2.67
N GLU A 165 -6.64 -12.13 2.40
CA GLU A 165 -7.20 -11.80 1.08
C GLU A 165 -6.12 -11.84 -0.02
N GLN A 166 -4.88 -11.52 0.33
CA GLN A 166 -3.75 -11.55 -0.60
C GLN A 166 -2.94 -12.86 -0.50
N ARG A 167 -2.98 -13.54 0.66
CA ARG A 167 -2.10 -14.69 0.97
C ARG A 167 -2.81 -15.83 1.70
N GLY A 168 -4.02 -16.18 1.27
CA GLY A 168 -4.80 -17.25 1.89
C GLY A 168 -4.07 -18.58 1.98
N GLU A 169 -3.34 -18.97 0.93
CA GLU A 169 -2.56 -20.23 0.89
C GLU A 169 -1.43 -20.26 1.93
N LEU A 170 -0.69 -19.16 2.08
CA LEU A 170 0.38 -19.05 3.08
C LEU A 170 -0.19 -19.14 4.50
N PHE A 171 -1.35 -18.52 4.76
CA PHE A 171 -2.03 -18.63 6.06
C PHE A 171 -2.35 -20.07 6.42
N GLN A 172 -2.88 -20.85 5.47
CA GLN A 172 -3.21 -22.26 5.72
C GLN A 172 -1.94 -23.07 6.01
N ALA A 173 -0.88 -22.88 5.23
CA ALA A 173 0.37 -23.60 5.40
C ALA A 173 0.99 -23.37 6.80
N VAL A 174 1.14 -22.10 7.23
CA VAL A 174 1.76 -21.78 8.52
C VAL A 174 0.87 -22.20 9.70
N LYS A 175 -0.47 -22.10 9.54
CA LYS A 175 -1.40 -22.56 10.58
C LYS A 175 -1.33 -24.07 10.79
N MET A 176 -1.18 -24.86 9.73
CA MET A 176 -1.00 -26.31 9.83
C MET A 176 0.30 -26.65 10.58
N GLU A 177 1.41 -25.96 10.27
CA GLU A 177 2.69 -26.18 10.95
C GLU A 177 2.62 -25.86 12.46
N LYS A 178 2.01 -24.73 12.83
CA LYS A 178 1.82 -24.34 14.25
C LYS A 178 0.99 -25.36 15.03
N ASN A 179 -0.02 -25.96 14.40
CA ASN A 179 -0.85 -27.01 15.00
C ASN A 179 -0.17 -28.39 15.08
N MET A 180 0.87 -28.64 14.28
CA MET A 180 1.65 -29.89 14.31
C MET A 180 2.83 -29.83 15.30
N MET A 181 3.38 -28.63 15.52
CA MET A 181 4.48 -28.41 16.48
C MET A 181 4.01 -28.05 17.89
N GLY A 182 2.73 -27.72 18.06
CA GLY A 182 2.09 -27.39 19.34
C GLY A 182 1.42 -28.58 20.02
#